data_AF-A0A7Y9N3T5-F1
#
_entry.id   AF-A0A7Y9N3T5-F1
#
_cell.length_a   1.000
_cell.length_b   1.000
_cell.length_c   1.000
_cell.angle_alpha   90.00
_cell.angle_beta   90.00
_cell.angle_gamma   90.00
#
_symmetry.space_group_name_H-M   'P 1'
#
loop_
_entity.id
_entity.type
_entity.pdbx_description
1 polymer ?
#
loop_
_entity_poly.entity_id
_entity_poly.type
_entity_poly.pdbx_seq_one_letter_code
_entity_poly.pdbx_strand_id
1 'polypeptide(L)'
;MSLAPNTPATAAAKGLPGVAIVAEIRRVLITALIAVFVYSTLMVASRSYCPGGVDGSGGFIGASGQPTDQAPVCIDLTLRPSPLVYISIAAIVLITLGRVMKASDERAALRALNRAAIGIAALVAVAIVVSLVWFFLIPMEGFTSDSWTVFSPFPFGHIDVTTTPMTVE
;
A
#
# COMPACT_ATOMS: atom_id res chain seq x y z
N MET A 1 -56.17 -20.83 -44.82
CA MET A 1 -55.62 -20.17 -43.63
C MET A 1 -54.16 -20.61 -43.49
N SER A 2 -53.22 -19.69 -43.69
CA SER A 2 -51.78 -19.95 -43.69
C SER A 2 -51.25 -19.90 -42.25
N LEU A 3 -50.60 -20.97 -41.79
CA LEU A 3 -49.82 -20.97 -40.54
C LEU A 3 -48.42 -20.46 -40.88
N ALA A 4 -48.12 -19.22 -40.52
CA ALA A 4 -46.77 -18.69 -40.58
C ALA A 4 -45.88 -19.44 -39.57
N PRO A 5 -44.64 -19.81 -39.95
CA PRO A 5 -43.69 -20.34 -38.99
C PRO A 5 -43.20 -19.20 -38.08
N ASN A 6 -43.42 -19.35 -36.78
CA ASN A 6 -42.81 -18.49 -35.77
C ASN A 6 -41.29 -18.70 -35.80
N THR A 7 -40.56 -17.72 -36.31
CA THR A 7 -39.12 -17.63 -36.18
C THR A 7 -38.78 -17.30 -34.72
N PRO A 8 -38.06 -18.16 -33.97
CA PRO A 8 -37.41 -17.71 -32.74
C PRO A 8 -36.16 -16.92 -33.14
N ALA A 9 -36.35 -15.67 -33.57
CA ALA A 9 -35.29 -14.66 -33.61
C ALA A 9 -35.01 -14.17 -32.18
N THR A 10 -34.56 -15.09 -31.32
CA THR A 10 -34.00 -14.78 -30.00
C THR A 10 -33.00 -15.87 -29.61
N ALA A 11 -32.13 -16.24 -30.54
CA ALA A 11 -30.84 -16.79 -30.15
C ALA A 11 -30.02 -15.61 -29.63
N ALA A 12 -30.19 -15.36 -28.33
CA ALA A 12 -29.38 -14.46 -27.53
C ALA A 12 -27.91 -14.55 -27.95
N ALA A 13 -27.24 -13.40 -27.98
CA ALA A 13 -25.80 -13.28 -28.14
C ALA A 13 -25.07 -14.17 -27.11
N LYS A 14 -24.88 -15.46 -27.43
CA LYS A 14 -24.02 -16.36 -26.69
C LYS A 14 -22.60 -15.96 -27.04
N GLY A 15 -22.02 -15.09 -26.23
CA GLY A 15 -20.58 -14.81 -26.28
C GLY A 15 -19.78 -16.10 -26.20
N LEU A 16 -18.50 -16.04 -26.60
CA LEU A 16 -17.61 -17.20 -26.61
C LEU A 16 -17.64 -17.95 -25.26
N PRO A 17 -17.50 -19.29 -25.28
CA PRO A 17 -17.38 -20.06 -24.06
C PRO A 17 -16.27 -19.48 -23.18
N GLY A 18 -16.58 -19.23 -21.90
CA GLY A 18 -15.64 -18.65 -20.95
C GLY A 18 -15.63 -17.11 -20.87
N VAL A 19 -16.51 -16.40 -21.60
CA VAL A 19 -16.58 -14.92 -21.53
C VAL A 19 -16.78 -14.40 -20.10
N ALA A 20 -17.54 -15.11 -19.27
CA ALA A 20 -17.76 -14.75 -17.87
C ALA A 20 -16.47 -14.87 -17.03
N ILE A 21 -15.68 -15.92 -17.25
CA ILE A 21 -14.40 -16.12 -16.57
C ILE A 21 -13.40 -15.04 -16.98
N VAL A 22 -13.32 -14.71 -18.28
CA VAL A 22 -12.42 -13.66 -18.78
C VAL A 22 -12.82 -12.28 -18.23
N ALA A 23 -14.12 -11.98 -18.17
CA ALA A 23 -14.61 -10.75 -17.56
C ALA A 23 -14.20 -10.64 -16.09
N GLU A 24 -14.28 -11.74 -15.33
CA GLU A 24 -13.91 -11.74 -13.92
C GLU A 24 -12.40 -11.70 -13.71
N ILE A 25 -11.60 -12.34 -14.57
CA ILE A 25 -10.13 -12.18 -14.58
C ILE A 25 -9.76 -10.71 -14.80
N ARG A 26 -10.38 -10.06 -15.79
CA ARG A 26 -10.16 -8.63 -16.06
C ARG A 26 -10.49 -7.80 -14.82
N ARG A 27 -11.60 -8.09 -14.14
CA ARG A 27 -11.98 -7.39 -12.90
C ARG A 27 -10.94 -7.58 -11.80
N VAL A 28 -10.40 -8.79 -11.61
CA VAL A 28 -9.34 -9.05 -10.62
C VAL A 28 -8.07 -8.27 -10.98
N LEU A 29 -7.67 -8.24 -12.25
CA LEU A 29 -6.50 -7.47 -12.70
C LEU A 29 -6.68 -5.97 -12.49
N ILE A 30 -7.85 -5.41 -12.82
CA ILE A 30 -8.18 -4.01 -12.55
C ILE A 30 -8.14 -3.74 -11.04
N THR A 31 -8.70 -4.63 -10.23
CA THR A 31 -8.67 -4.51 -8.77
C THR A 31 -7.24 -4.50 -8.24
N ALA A 32 -6.37 -5.38 -8.75
CA ALA A 32 -4.96 -5.41 -8.40
C ALA A 32 -4.25 -4.10 -8.78
N LEU A 33 -4.49 -3.57 -9.98
CA LEU A 33 -3.91 -2.29 -10.42
C LEU A 33 -4.37 -1.12 -9.54
N ILE A 34 -5.66 -1.04 -9.23
CA ILE A 34 -6.21 -0.04 -8.32
C ILE A 34 -5.57 -0.19 -6.94
N ALA A 35 -5.46 -1.42 -6.43
CA ALA A 35 -4.88 -1.69 -5.13
C ALA A 35 -3.40 -1.27 -5.06
N VAL A 36 -2.61 -1.55 -6.10
CA VAL A 36 -1.22 -1.09 -6.24
C VAL A 36 -1.12 0.42 -6.25
N PHE A 37 -1.99 1.09 -7.01
CA PHE A 37 -2.02 2.55 -7.09
C PHE A 37 -2.38 3.19 -5.75
N VAL A 38 -3.48 2.74 -5.13
CA VAL A 38 -3.95 3.22 -3.82
C VAL A 38 -2.91 2.98 -2.73
N TYR A 39 -2.28 1.80 -2.72
CA TYR A 39 -1.21 1.51 -1.78
C TYR A 39 -0.01 2.43 -1.98
N SER A 40 0.44 2.63 -3.22
CA SER A 40 1.56 3.52 -3.55
C SER A 40 1.32 4.96 -3.09
N THR A 41 0.10 5.49 -3.27
CA THR A 41 -0.20 6.89 -2.97
C THR A 41 -0.42 7.13 -1.49
N LEU A 42 -1.06 6.20 -0.78
CA LEU A 42 -1.36 6.36 0.65
C LEU A 42 -0.20 5.99 1.57
N MET A 43 0.76 5.19 1.10
CA MET A 43 1.94 4.78 1.88
C MET A 43 3.09 5.78 1.87
N VAL A 44 2.85 7.04 1.46
CA VAL A 44 3.83 8.11 1.49
C VAL A 44 3.43 9.09 2.58
N ALA A 45 4.22 9.14 3.65
CA ALA A 45 4.06 10.10 4.72
C ALA A 45 5.44 10.54 5.23
N SER A 46 5.56 11.77 5.71
CA SER A 46 6.80 12.28 6.29
C SER A 46 6.52 13.09 7.55
N ARG A 47 7.46 13.04 8.51
CA ARG A 47 7.46 13.85 9.73
C ARG A 47 8.89 14.27 10.04
N SER A 48 9.09 15.53 10.37
CA SER A 48 10.38 16.08 10.78
C SER A 48 10.32 16.57 12.23
N TYR A 49 11.43 16.46 12.94
CA TYR A 49 11.58 16.97 14.30
C TYR A 49 13.01 17.45 14.53
N CYS A 50 13.17 18.69 14.95
CA CYS A 50 14.44 19.28 15.35
C CYS A 50 14.36 19.57 16.86
N PRO A 51 15.11 18.86 17.71
CA PRO A 51 15.06 19.05 19.15
C PRO A 51 15.72 20.37 19.59
N GLY A 52 16.62 20.93 18.77
CA GLY A 52 17.26 22.23 19.00
C GLY A 52 16.70 23.36 18.12
N GLY A 53 17.23 24.56 18.30
CA GLY A 53 16.84 25.75 17.52
C GLY A 53 18.00 26.72 17.30
N VAL A 54 17.64 27.94 16.89
CA VAL A 54 18.57 29.07 16.72
C VAL A 54 18.15 30.17 17.69
N ASP A 55 19.10 30.81 18.36
CA ASP A 55 18.86 31.96 19.22
C ASP A 55 18.68 33.26 18.42
N GLY A 56 18.29 34.35 19.10
CA GLY A 56 18.10 35.66 18.49
C GLY A 56 19.39 36.35 18.01
N SER A 57 20.56 35.79 18.30
CA SER A 57 21.87 36.22 17.83
C SER A 57 22.44 35.36 16.69
N GLY A 58 21.70 34.34 16.22
CA GLY A 58 22.14 33.41 15.18
C GLY A 58 23.01 32.24 15.69
N GLY A 59 23.16 32.10 17.00
CA GLY A 59 23.81 30.96 17.64
C GLY A 59 22.88 29.76 17.75
N PHE A 60 23.44 28.56 17.90
CA PHE A 60 22.64 27.34 18.03
C PHE A 60 22.22 27.09 19.48
N ILE A 61 20.99 26.60 19.65
CA ILE A 61 20.45 26.13 20.93
C ILE A 61 20.21 24.63 20.82
N GLY A 62 20.79 23.85 21.74
CA GLY A 62 20.60 22.41 21.80
C GLY A 62 19.23 22.00 22.36
N ALA A 63 18.96 20.69 22.40
CA ALA A 63 17.70 20.12 22.90
C ALA A 63 17.37 20.50 24.36
N SER A 64 18.39 20.81 25.16
CA SER A 64 18.28 21.23 26.56
C SER A 64 17.97 22.73 26.73
N GLY A 65 17.82 23.48 25.64
CA GLY A 65 17.68 24.93 25.69
C GLY A 65 18.98 25.67 26.02
N GLN A 66 20.12 24.97 26.06
CA GLN A 66 21.43 25.57 26.31
C GLN A 66 22.12 25.95 24.99
N PRO A 67 22.89 27.05 24.95
CA PRO A 67 23.73 27.40 23.82
C PRO A 67 24.72 26.27 23.50
N THR A 68 24.94 26.02 22.22
CA THR A 68 25.90 25.01 21.75
C THR A 68 26.66 25.52 20.53
N ASP A 69 27.93 25.14 20.42
CA ASP A 69 28.76 25.43 19.25
C ASP A 69 28.51 24.41 18.10
N GLN A 70 27.76 23.33 18.37
CA GLN A 70 27.44 22.29 17.40
C GLN A 70 26.02 22.46 16.87
N ALA A 71 25.86 22.46 15.54
CA ALA A 71 24.56 22.49 14.90
C ALA A 71 23.69 21.30 15.35
N PRO A 72 22.52 21.53 15.97
CA PRO A 72 21.60 20.47 16.35
C PRO A 72 21.15 19.67 15.13
N VAL A 73 20.97 18.36 15.31
CA VAL A 73 20.51 17.47 14.24
C VAL A 73 18.99 17.45 14.17
N CYS A 74 18.44 17.70 12.99
CA CYS A 74 17.05 17.45 12.64
C CYS A 74 16.87 15.99 12.21
N ILE A 75 15.73 15.42 12.54
CA ILE A 75 15.38 14.03 12.26
C ILE A 75 14.17 14.01 11.36
N ASP A 76 14.33 13.41 10.19
CA ASP A 76 13.29 13.21 9.19
C ASP A 76 12.92 11.73 9.13
N LEU A 77 11.65 11.43 9.41
CA LEU A 77 11.06 10.12 9.20
C LEU A 77 10.24 10.15 7.91
N THR A 78 10.50 9.20 7.01
CA THR A 78 9.69 9.04 5.79
C THR A 78 9.17 7.61 5.69
N LEU A 79 7.85 7.47 5.67
CA LEU A 79 7.17 6.21 5.39
C LEU A 79 7.17 5.95 3.89
N ARG A 80 7.56 4.73 3.52
CA ARG A 80 7.59 4.29 2.13
C ARG A 80 6.92 2.93 1.95
N PRO A 81 6.32 2.68 0.77
CA PRO A 81 5.69 1.40 0.47
C PRO A 81 6.71 0.25 0.47
N SER A 82 6.31 -0.89 1.01
CA SER A 82 7.12 -2.11 1.07
C SER A 82 7.04 -2.91 -0.23
N PRO A 83 8.18 -3.32 -0.83
CA PRO A 83 8.22 -4.22 -1.97
C PRO A 83 7.44 -5.54 -1.76
N LEU A 84 7.38 -6.02 -0.51
CA LEU A 84 6.73 -7.29 -0.16
C LEU A 84 5.22 -7.28 -0.42
N VAL A 85 4.56 -6.12 -0.27
CA VAL A 85 3.12 -6.01 -0.53
C VAL A 85 2.84 -6.18 -2.03
N TYR A 86 3.64 -5.58 -2.91
CA TYR A 86 3.50 -5.77 -4.36
C TYR A 86 3.75 -7.22 -4.78
N ILE A 87 4.78 -7.86 -4.22
CA ILE A 87 5.06 -9.29 -4.45
C ILE A 87 3.87 -10.15 -3.98
N SER A 88 3.27 -9.82 -2.84
CA SER A 88 2.11 -10.54 -2.30
C SER A 88 0.88 -10.40 -3.19
N ILE A 89 0.59 -9.20 -3.71
CA ILE A 89 -0.49 -8.97 -4.68
C ILE A 89 -0.26 -9.82 -5.94
N ALA A 90 0.96 -9.79 -6.50
CA ALA A 90 1.32 -10.57 -7.67
C ALA A 90 1.17 -12.08 -7.42
N ALA A 91 1.63 -12.57 -6.26
CA ALA A 91 1.48 -13.96 -5.86
C ALA A 91 0.01 -14.38 -5.77
N ILE A 92 -0.86 -13.56 -5.19
CA ILE A 92 -2.31 -13.84 -5.12
C ILE A 92 -2.90 -13.98 -6.53
N VAL A 93 -2.56 -13.08 -7.46
CA VAL A 93 -3.04 -13.14 -8.85
C VAL A 93 -2.55 -14.43 -9.53
N LEU A 94 -1.25 -14.72 -9.45
CA LEU A 94 -0.66 -15.90 -10.10
C LEU A 94 -1.22 -17.22 -9.55
N ILE A 95 -1.35 -17.34 -8.22
CA ILE A 95 -1.96 -18.51 -7.57
C ILE A 95 -3.42 -18.67 -8.00
N THR A 96 -4.15 -17.56 -8.13
CA THR A 96 -5.56 -17.59 -8.53
C THR A 96 -5.70 -18.02 -9.99
N LEU A 97 -4.87 -17.50 -10.89
CA LEU A 97 -4.86 -17.94 -12.30
C LEU A 97 -4.51 -19.43 -12.40
N GLY A 98 -3.51 -19.90 -11.66
CA GLY A 98 -3.18 -21.32 -11.59
C GLY A 98 -4.32 -22.19 -11.07
N ARG A 99 -5.12 -21.68 -10.11
CA ARG A 99 -6.34 -22.36 -9.62
C ARG A 99 -7.46 -22.37 -10.65
N VAL A 100 -7.64 -21.29 -11.42
CA VAL A 100 -8.63 -21.23 -12.51
C VAL A 100 -8.28 -22.22 -13.61
N MET A 101 -7.01 -22.33 -13.99
CA MET A 101 -6.55 -23.31 -15.00
C MET A 101 -6.77 -24.76 -14.58
N LYS A 102 -6.75 -25.04 -13.27
CA LYS A 102 -6.97 -26.38 -12.69
C LYS A 102 -8.43 -26.62 -12.27
N ALA A 103 -9.32 -25.67 -12.49
CA ALA A 103 -10.70 -25.78 -12.04
C ALA A 103 -11.46 -26.79 -12.92
N SER A 104 -12.15 -27.73 -12.29
CA SER A 104 -13.06 -28.68 -12.96
C SER A 104 -14.34 -28.00 -13.45
N ASP A 105 -14.73 -26.88 -12.83
CA ASP A 105 -16.03 -26.24 -13.04
C ASP A 105 -15.93 -24.71 -13.09
N GLU A 106 -16.76 -24.09 -13.92
CA GLU A 106 -16.87 -22.62 -14.05
C GLU A 106 -17.20 -21.93 -12.71
N ARG A 107 -18.11 -22.50 -11.91
CA ARG A 107 -18.46 -21.98 -10.59
C ARG A 107 -17.28 -22.03 -9.61
N ALA A 108 -16.38 -23.00 -9.75
CA ALA A 108 -15.18 -23.07 -8.93
C ALA A 108 -14.19 -21.96 -9.32
N ALA A 109 -14.01 -21.73 -10.62
CA ALA A 109 -13.17 -20.65 -11.14
C ALA A 109 -13.65 -19.25 -10.69
N LEU A 110 -14.94 -18.96 -10.84
CA LEU A 110 -15.51 -17.66 -10.43
C LEU A 110 -15.38 -17.42 -8.91
N ARG A 111 -15.58 -18.45 -8.09
CA ARG A 111 -15.37 -18.35 -6.63
C ARG A 111 -13.91 -18.12 -6.24
N ALA A 112 -12.95 -18.63 -7.01
CA ALA A 112 -11.53 -18.36 -6.78
C ALA A 112 -11.20 -16.90 -7.13
N LEU A 113 -11.69 -16.40 -8.26
CA LEU A 113 -11.48 -15.03 -8.71
C LEU A 113 -12.09 -14.00 -7.74
N ASN A 114 -13.33 -14.21 -7.28
CA ASN A 114 -13.96 -13.30 -6.34
C ASN A 114 -13.23 -13.27 -4.97
N ARG A 115 -12.77 -14.44 -4.49
CA ARG A 115 -11.96 -14.51 -3.27
C ARG A 115 -10.61 -13.82 -3.42
N ALA A 116 -10.01 -13.88 -4.61
CA ALA A 116 -8.77 -13.17 -4.88
C ALA A 116 -8.95 -11.65 -4.84
N ALA A 117 -10.02 -11.12 -5.45
CA ALA A 117 -10.33 -9.69 -5.39
C ALA A 117 -10.52 -9.21 -3.94
N ILE A 118 -11.29 -9.95 -3.13
CA ILE A 118 -11.48 -9.65 -1.71
C ILE A 118 -10.15 -9.75 -0.95
N GLY A 119 -9.35 -10.79 -1.20
CA GLY A 119 -8.05 -10.99 -0.56
C GLY A 119 -7.06 -9.86 -0.85
N ILE A 120 -6.99 -9.40 -2.10
CA ILE A 120 -6.14 -8.25 -2.50
C ILE A 120 -6.61 -6.98 -1.78
N ALA A 121 -7.91 -6.70 -1.80
CA ALA A 121 -8.47 -5.51 -1.15
C ALA A 121 -8.21 -5.52 0.37
N ALA A 122 -8.45 -6.66 1.03
CA ALA A 122 -8.22 -6.82 2.46
C ALA A 122 -6.73 -6.69 2.81
N LEU A 123 -5.83 -7.30 2.04
CA LEU A 123 -4.39 -7.19 2.22
C LEU A 123 -3.95 -5.72 2.18
N VAL A 124 -4.34 -4.99 1.14
CA VAL A 124 -3.94 -3.58 0.98
C VAL A 124 -4.54 -2.69 2.06
N ALA A 125 -5.82 -2.88 2.40
CA ALA A 125 -6.46 -2.11 3.47
C ALA A 125 -5.74 -2.30 4.80
N VAL A 126 -5.43 -3.55 5.18
CA VAL A 126 -4.68 -3.84 6.41
C VAL A 126 -3.29 -3.24 6.37
N ALA A 127 -2.57 -3.40 5.24
CA ALA A 127 -1.22 -2.87 5.09
C ALA A 127 -1.17 -1.35 5.28
N ILE A 128 -2.12 -0.61 4.69
CA ILE A 128 -2.23 0.85 4.81
C ILE A 128 -2.54 1.25 6.25
N VAL A 129 -3.61 0.68 6.82
CA VAL A 129 -4.07 1.05 8.17
C VAL A 129 -2.98 0.80 9.20
N VAL A 130 -2.37 -0.40 9.19
CA VAL A 130 -1.31 -0.74 10.13
C VAL A 130 -0.11 0.18 9.95
N SER A 131 0.34 0.42 8.72
CA SER A 131 1.53 1.24 8.48
C SER A 131 1.34 2.70 8.88
N LEU A 132 0.20 3.30 8.55
CA LEU A 132 -0.09 4.69 8.89
C LEU A 132 -0.29 4.87 10.39
N VAL A 133 -1.12 4.03 11.03
CA VAL A 133 -1.36 4.11 12.48
C VAL A 133 -0.05 3.94 13.24
N TRP A 134 0.78 2.98 12.85
CA TRP A 134 2.08 2.77 13.48
C TRP A 134 3.00 3.96 13.28
N PHE A 135 3.07 4.51 12.06
CA PHE A 135 3.90 5.69 11.75
C PHE A 135 3.50 6.92 12.57
N PHE A 136 2.20 7.15 12.78
CA PHE A 136 1.71 8.27 13.58
C PHE A 136 1.89 8.07 15.09
N LEU A 137 1.93 6.81 15.56
CA LEU A 137 2.19 6.48 16.96
C LEU A 137 3.67 6.58 17.36
N ILE A 138 4.60 6.80 16.43
CA ILE A 138 6.02 6.96 16.76
C ILE A 138 6.23 8.28 17.53
N PRO A 139 6.72 8.23 18.78
CA PRO A 139 7.02 9.42 19.56
C PRO A 139 8.28 10.08 19.00
N MET A 140 8.16 11.33 18.55
CA MET A 140 9.28 12.08 17.95
C MET A 140 10.19 12.70 19.02
N GLU A 141 9.66 12.89 20.23
CA GLU A 141 10.36 13.52 21.35
C GLU A 141 11.41 12.57 21.96
N GLY A 142 11.26 11.28 21.69
CA GLY A 142 12.17 10.24 22.17
C GLY A 142 13.56 10.33 21.54
N PHE A 143 13.73 10.88 20.34
CA PHE A 143 14.98 10.80 19.57
C PHE A 143 16.10 11.78 20.01
N THR A 144 16.37 11.92 21.32
CA THR A 144 17.22 13.00 21.88
C THR A 144 18.55 12.62 22.56
N SER A 145 18.89 11.36 22.75
CA SER A 145 20.20 10.82 23.20
C SER A 145 20.14 9.28 23.38
N ASP A 146 21.14 8.57 22.85
CA ASP A 146 21.38 7.11 22.97
C ASP A 146 20.41 6.13 22.26
N SER A 147 20.88 5.60 21.13
CA SER A 147 20.42 4.38 20.42
C SER A 147 18.90 4.17 20.29
N TRP A 148 18.37 4.41 19.08
CA TRP A 148 16.95 4.24 18.76
C TRP A 148 16.71 2.96 17.98
N THR A 149 15.72 2.18 18.40
CA THR A 149 15.16 1.08 17.61
C THR A 149 13.76 1.46 17.15
N VAL A 150 13.61 1.90 15.90
CA VAL A 150 12.30 2.04 15.29
C VAL A 150 11.83 0.64 14.87
N PHE A 151 10.81 0.13 15.56
CA PHE A 151 10.08 -1.05 15.06
C PHE A 151 9.30 -0.60 13.82
N SER A 152 9.88 -0.90 12.65
CA SER A 152 9.24 -0.76 11.35
C SER A 152 7.89 -1.49 11.33
N PRO A 153 6.85 -0.97 10.64
CA PRO A 153 5.61 -1.70 10.38
C PRO A 153 5.83 -2.81 9.34
N PHE A 154 6.88 -3.62 9.54
CA PHE A 154 7.22 -4.76 8.72
C PHE A 154 6.10 -5.82 8.83
N PRO A 155 5.67 -6.43 7.71
CA PRO A 155 6.21 -6.32 6.35
C PRO A 155 5.52 -5.27 5.46
N PHE A 156 4.63 -4.44 6.01
CA PHE A 156 3.67 -3.62 5.27
C PHE A 156 4.20 -2.24 4.86
N GLY A 157 5.26 -1.75 5.49
CA GLY A 157 5.93 -0.51 5.13
C GLY A 157 7.36 -0.51 5.66
N HIS A 158 8.16 0.46 5.24
CA HIS A 158 9.43 0.76 5.89
C HIS A 158 9.55 2.26 6.14
N ILE A 159 10.31 2.62 7.16
CA ILE A 159 10.50 4.00 7.57
C ILE A 159 11.99 4.30 7.38
N ASP A 160 12.29 5.23 6.48
CA ASP A 160 13.64 5.76 6.32
C ASP A 160 13.84 6.89 7.33
N VAL A 161 14.93 6.83 8.08
CA VAL A 161 15.33 7.85 9.06
C VAL A 161 16.54 8.58 8.51
N THR A 162 16.40 9.89 8.30
CA THR A 162 17.50 10.75 7.86
C THR A 162 17.79 11.78 8.95
N THR A 163 19.07 12.03 9.22
CA THR A 163 19.49 13.09 10.14
C THR A 163 20.24 14.16 9.38
N THR A 164 19.76 15.40 9.46
CA THR A 164 20.35 16.56 8.78
C THR A 164 20.79 17.59 9.81
N PRO A 165 22.01 18.17 9.72
CA PRO A 165 22.41 19.25 10.62
C PRO A 165 21.58 20.50 10.31
N MET A 166 21.17 21.24 11.34
CA MET A 166 20.52 22.53 11.14
C MET A 166 21.46 23.53 10.47
N THR A 167 20.97 24.17 9.41
CA THR A 167 21.66 25.26 8.72
C THR A 167 21.01 26.58 9.10
N VAL A 168 21.84 27.57 9.47
CA VAL A 168 21.42 28.97 9.61
C VAL A 168 21.66 29.63 8.25
N GLU A 169 20.61 30.10 7.60
CA GLU A 169 20.67 30.88 6.35
C GLU A 169 20.51 32.37 6.64
#